data_AF-A0ABD7BRD8-F1
#
_entry.id   AF-A0ABD7BRD8-F1
#
_cell.length_a   1.000
_cell.length_b   1.000
_cell.length_c   1.000
_cell.angle_alpha   90.00
_cell.angle_beta   90.00
_cell.angle_gamma   90.00
#
_symmetry.space_group_name_H-M   'P 1'
#
loop_
_entity.id
_entity.type
_entity.pdbx_description
1 polymer ?
#
loop_
_entity_poly.entity_id
_entity_poly.type
_entity_poly.pdbx_seq_one_letter_code
_entity_poly.pdbx_strand_id
1 'polypeptide(L)'
;MKISNAIELDKKTRRGIARRAWSGSSIYVVPTNTDAFMILRDRTGERSPKRGWQPSADDLTANDWYVNGSQKFYKRVNSRFYTIFKTILHFCNSFSR
;
A
#
# COMPACT_ATOMS: atom_id res chain seq x y z
N MET A 1 17.89 -0.79 -2.27
CA MET A 1 17.97 0.57 -1.67
C MET A 1 17.43 0.54 -0.24
N LYS A 2 17.55 1.63 0.52
CA LYS A 2 16.90 1.78 1.85
C LYS A 2 15.38 1.96 1.71
N ILE A 3 14.63 1.64 2.76
CA ILE A 3 13.15 1.75 2.75
C ILE A 3 12.67 3.18 2.46
N SER A 4 13.33 4.21 3.01
CA SER A 4 13.00 5.62 2.78
C SER A 4 13.03 5.98 1.29
N ASN A 5 14.10 5.59 0.60
CA ASN A 5 14.27 5.88 -0.83
C ASN A 5 13.24 5.13 -1.67
N ALA A 6 12.89 3.90 -1.27
CA ALA A 6 11.85 3.13 -1.94
C ALA A 6 10.48 3.81 -1.79
N ILE A 7 10.15 4.33 -0.60
CA ILE A 7 8.91 5.08 -0.35
C ILE A 7 8.86 6.36 -1.18
N GLU A 8 9.96 7.11 -1.28
CA GLU A 8 10.03 8.33 -2.11
C GLU A 8 9.82 8.04 -3.60
N LEU A 9 10.42 6.96 -4.11
CA LEU A 9 10.21 6.53 -5.49
C LEU A 9 8.78 6.01 -5.70
N ASP A 10 8.19 5.35 -4.71
CA ASP A 10 6.81 4.91 -4.78
C ASP A 10 5.82 6.07 -4.83
N LYS A 11 6.05 7.16 -4.08
CA LYS A 11 5.21 8.38 -4.17
C LYS A 11 5.07 8.89 -5.60
N LYS A 12 6.14 8.79 -6.39
CA LYS A 12 6.17 9.21 -7.81
C LYS A 12 5.54 8.17 -8.73
N THR A 13 5.84 6.90 -8.51
CA THR A 13 5.51 5.82 -9.46
C THR A 13 4.17 5.14 -9.19
N ARG A 14 3.71 5.16 -7.92
CA ARG A 14 2.48 4.54 -7.41
C ARG A 14 2.40 3.05 -7.73
N ARG A 15 3.41 2.28 -7.28
CA ARG A 15 3.60 0.87 -7.65
C ARG A 15 3.67 -0.07 -6.45
N GLY A 16 4.05 0.42 -5.28
CA GLY A 16 4.39 -0.37 -4.10
C GLY A 16 5.90 -0.62 -3.99
N ILE A 17 6.33 -1.09 -2.83
CA ILE A 17 7.71 -1.42 -2.49
C ILE A 17 7.80 -2.87 -1.99
N ALA A 18 8.93 -3.53 -2.19
CA ALA A 18 9.17 -4.86 -1.63
C ALA A 18 10.65 -5.05 -1.28
N ARG A 19 10.93 -6.10 -0.50
CA ARG A 19 12.28 -6.54 -0.17
C ARG A 19 12.69 -7.74 -1.00
N ARG A 20 13.96 -7.79 -1.41
CA ARG A 20 14.49 -8.96 -2.13
C ARG A 20 14.57 -10.19 -1.22
N ALA A 21 14.81 -9.98 0.08
CA ALA A 21 14.78 -11.02 1.10
C ALA A 21 13.41 -11.72 1.24
N TRP A 22 12.32 -11.08 0.77
CA TRP A 22 11.01 -11.74 0.68
C TRP A 22 10.89 -12.65 -0.55
N SER A 23 12.00 -12.95 -1.24
CA SER A 23 12.05 -13.83 -2.41
C SER A 23 11.23 -15.09 -2.21
N GLY A 24 10.33 -15.38 -3.17
CA GLY A 24 9.35 -16.47 -3.10
C GLY A 24 7.96 -16.02 -2.63
N SER A 25 7.87 -14.93 -1.88
CA SER A 25 6.59 -14.31 -1.54
C SER A 25 6.22 -13.30 -2.62
N SER A 26 5.06 -13.50 -3.27
CA SER A 26 4.47 -12.51 -4.18
C SER A 26 3.89 -11.33 -3.38
N ILE A 27 4.63 -10.76 -2.42
CA ILE A 27 4.13 -9.69 -1.56
C ILE A 27 4.83 -8.35 -1.82
N TYR A 28 4.08 -7.28 -1.66
CA TYR A 28 4.58 -5.92 -1.69
C TYR A 28 3.82 -5.08 -0.66
N VAL A 29 4.45 -4.00 -0.25
CA VAL A 29 3.92 -3.01 0.67
C VAL A 29 3.52 -1.77 -0.11
N VAL A 30 2.35 -1.24 0.21
CA VAL A 30 1.88 0.04 -0.27
C VAL A 30 1.98 1.01 0.91
N PRO A 31 2.95 1.94 0.91
CA PRO A 31 2.97 3.05 1.83
C PRO A 31 1.68 3.87 1.66
N THR A 32 0.96 4.12 2.75
CA THR A 32 -0.18 5.02 2.74
C THR A 32 0.05 6.17 3.71
N ASN A 33 -0.61 7.30 3.45
CA ASN A 33 -0.63 8.47 4.32
C ASN A 33 -1.89 8.51 5.20
N THR A 34 -2.56 7.37 5.40
CA THR A 34 -3.74 7.27 6.25
C THR A 34 -3.42 6.51 7.53
N ASP A 35 -4.38 6.53 8.46
CA ASP A 35 -4.46 5.68 9.65
C ASP A 35 -4.29 4.17 9.41
N ALA A 36 -4.35 3.72 8.14
CA ALA A 36 -4.14 2.33 7.75
C ALA A 36 -2.66 1.89 7.81
N PHE A 37 -1.74 2.80 8.17
CA PHE A 37 -0.30 2.59 8.13
C PHE A 37 0.16 2.10 6.75
N MET A 38 1.05 1.11 6.68
CA MET A 38 1.40 0.48 5.41
C MET A 38 0.51 -0.74 5.15
N ILE A 39 0.13 -0.94 3.88
CA ILE A 39 -0.74 -2.04 3.46
C ILE A 39 0.10 -3.11 2.79
N LEU A 40 0.07 -4.34 3.31
CA LEU A 40 0.69 -5.50 2.70
C LEU A 40 -0.29 -6.15 1.71
N ARG A 41 0.23 -6.46 0.52
CA ARG A 41 -0.53 -6.95 -0.62
C ARG A 41 0.18 -8.13 -1.23
N ASP A 42 -0.59 -9.00 -1.86
CA ASP A 42 -0.10 -9.99 -2.79
C ASP A 42 -0.16 -9.47 -4.24
N ARG A 43 0.75 -9.95 -5.07
CA ARG A 43 0.89 -9.60 -6.49
C ARG A 43 -0.20 -10.24 -7.34
N THR A 44 -0.68 -11.42 -6.96
CA THR A 44 -1.76 -12.13 -7.67
C THR A 44 -3.11 -11.45 -7.40
N GLY A 45 -3.27 -10.81 -6.25
CA GLY A 45 -4.51 -10.16 -5.83
C GLY A 45 -5.57 -11.15 -5.35
N GLU A 46 -5.18 -12.40 -5.13
CA GLU A 46 -6.00 -13.49 -4.60
C GLU A 46 -6.20 -13.34 -3.09
N ARG A 47 -5.22 -12.74 -2.40
CA ARG A 47 -5.30 -12.50 -0.96
C ARG A 47 -5.83 -11.10 -0.69
N SER A 48 -6.61 -11.01 0.39
CA SER A 48 -7.08 -9.71 0.86
C SER A 48 -5.90 -8.88 1.38
N PRO A 49 -5.86 -7.56 1.10
CA PRO A 49 -4.84 -6.67 1.63
C PRO A 49 -4.87 -6.69 3.15
N LYS A 50 -3.69 -6.76 3.77
CA LYS A 50 -3.54 -6.63 5.22
C LYS A 50 -3.08 -5.21 5.55
N ARG A 51 -3.86 -4.50 6.36
CA ARG A 51 -3.50 -3.15 6.86
C ARG A 51 -2.62 -3.28 8.09
N GLY A 52 -1.98 -2.17 8.49
CA GLY A 52 -1.26 -2.12 9.76
C GLY A 52 0.10 -2.80 9.74
N TRP A 53 0.68 -3.09 8.57
CA TRP A 53 2.05 -3.60 8.55
C TRP A 53 3.00 -2.50 9.01
N GLN A 54 3.92 -2.87 9.90
CA GLN A 54 4.97 -2.00 10.41
C GLN A 54 6.33 -2.65 10.14
N PRO A 55 7.34 -1.87 9.74
CA PRO A 55 8.68 -2.40 9.55
C PRO A 55 9.31 -2.81 10.88
N SER A 56 9.98 -3.96 10.89
CA SER A 56 10.89 -4.36 11.96
C SER A 56 12.21 -3.58 11.93
N ALA A 57 13.05 -3.73 12.96
CA ALA A 57 14.41 -3.16 12.95
C ALA A 57 15.23 -3.62 11.73
N ASP A 58 15.09 -4.88 11.34
CA ASP A 58 15.75 -5.43 10.15
C ASP A 58 15.23 -4.79 8.86
N ASP A 59 13.93 -4.53 8.78
CA ASP A 59 13.31 -3.83 7.64
C ASP A 59 13.82 -2.39 7.49
N LEU A 60 14.04 -1.69 8.60
CA LEU A 60 14.54 -0.32 8.62
C LEU A 60 16.01 -0.20 8.22
N THR A 61 16.83 -1.19 8.59
CA THR A 61 18.27 -1.21 8.31
C THR A 61 18.62 -1.87 6.98
N ALA A 62 17.65 -2.57 6.37
CA ALA A 62 17.80 -3.25 5.11
C ALA A 62 18.13 -2.32 3.92
N ASN A 63 19.05 -2.80 3.08
CA ASN A 63 19.48 -2.12 1.85
C ASN A 63 18.95 -2.78 0.57
N ASP A 64 18.04 -3.74 0.70
CA ASP A 64 17.54 -4.58 -0.39
C ASP A 64 16.10 -4.23 -0.83
N TRP A 65 15.59 -3.07 -0.42
CA TRP A 65 14.30 -2.58 -0.89
C TRP A 65 14.33 -2.23 -2.38
N TYR A 66 13.19 -2.35 -3.04
CA TYR A 66 12.98 -1.93 -4.41
C TYR A 66 11.50 -1.59 -4.65
N VAL A 67 11.23 -0.79 -5.68
CA VAL A 67 9.85 -0.52 -6.12
C VAL A 67 9.33 -1.75 -6.85
N ASN A 68 8.25 -2.34 -6.36
CA ASN A 68 7.66 -3.57 -6.88
C ASN A 68 6.21 -3.34 -7.26
N GLY A 69 5.92 -3.28 -8.55
CA GLY A 69 4.54 -3.33 -9.05
C GLY A 69 4.29 -2.55 -10.33
N SER A 70 3.10 -2.78 -10.90
CA SER A 70 2.55 -2.05 -12.03
C SER A 70 1.46 -1.08 -11.54
N GLN A 71 1.35 0.12 -12.15
CA GLN A 71 0.40 1.18 -11.74
C GLN A 71 -1.06 0.73 -11.63
N LYS A 72 -1.44 -0.38 -12.30
CA LYS A 72 -2.79 -0.93 -12.31
C LYS A 72 -3.31 -1.27 -10.90
N PHE A 73 -2.43 -1.59 -9.96
CA PHE A 73 -2.83 -2.01 -8.60
C PHE A 73 -3.12 -0.84 -7.65
N TYR A 74 -2.43 0.30 -7.78
CA TYR A 74 -2.65 1.48 -6.94
C TYR A 74 -4.08 2.05 -7.10
N LYS A 75 -4.63 1.96 -8.32
CA LYS A 75 -6.01 2.40 -8.60
C LYS A 75 -7.07 1.61 -7.81
N ARG A 76 -6.85 0.32 -7.50
CA ARG A 76 -7.82 -0.51 -6.74
C ARG A 76 -7.85 -0.19 -5.24
N VAL A 77 -6.72 0.19 -4.66
CA VAL A 77 -6.66 0.59 -3.24
C VAL A 77 -7.33 1.94 -3.07
N ASN A 78 -7.02 2.91 -3.93
CA ASN A 78 -7.73 4.19 -3.87
C ASN A 78 -9.20 4.04 -4.26
N SER A 79 -9.60 3.26 -5.27
CA SER A 79 -11.02 3.21 -5.66
C SER A 79 -11.92 2.54 -4.61
N ARG A 80 -11.52 1.45 -3.95
CA ARG A 80 -12.38 0.83 -2.91
C ARG A 80 -12.50 1.69 -1.66
N PHE A 81 -11.44 2.40 -1.27
CA PHE A 81 -11.51 3.35 -0.16
C PHE A 81 -12.28 4.62 -0.56
N TYR A 82 -12.10 5.14 -1.78
CA TYR A 82 -12.89 6.27 -2.30
C TYR A 82 -14.36 5.93 -2.44
N THR A 83 -14.72 4.74 -2.90
CA THR A 83 -16.13 4.33 -3.02
C THR A 83 -16.78 4.23 -1.65
N ILE A 84 -16.12 3.61 -0.66
CA ILE A 84 -16.65 3.52 0.71
C ILE A 84 -16.77 4.92 1.34
N PHE A 85 -15.74 5.77 1.24
CA PHE A 85 -15.82 7.15 1.74
C PHE A 85 -16.87 7.99 1.01
N LYS A 86 -17.01 7.86 -0.31
CA LYS A 86 -17.99 8.61 -1.11
C LYS A 86 -19.42 8.13 -0.83
N THR A 87 -19.63 6.84 -0.59
CA THR A 87 -20.93 6.30 -0.16
C THR A 87 -21.29 6.76 1.25
N ILE A 88 -20.35 6.73 2.20
CA ILE A 88 -20.59 7.21 3.57
C ILE A 88 -20.84 8.73 3.58
N LEU A 89 -20.06 9.52 2.84
CA LEU A 89 -20.24 10.96 2.74
C LEU A 89 -21.54 11.35 2.04
N HIS A 90 -21.98 10.58 1.04
CA HIS A 90 -23.27 10.79 0.38
C HIS A 90 -24.44 10.43 1.31
N PHE A 91 -24.31 9.38 2.11
CA PHE A 91 -25.31 9.00 3.12
C PHE A 91 -25.44 10.04 4.24
N CYS A 92 -24.32 10.56 4.75
CA CYS A 92 -24.32 11.62 5.77
C CYS A 92 -24.92 12.94 5.25
N ASN A 93 -24.65 13.32 3.99
CA ASN A 93 -25.25 14.51 3.38
C ASN A 93 -26.74 14.34 3.03
N SER A 94 -27.24 13.11 2.92
CA SER A 94 -28.65 12.82 2.65
C SER A 94 -29.53 12.83 3.91
N PHE A 95 -28.91 12.82 5.11
CA PHE A 95 -29.59 12.86 6.41
C PHE A 95 -29.51 14.21 7.14
N SER A 96 -28.91 15.24 6.52
CA SER A 96 -28.84 16.61 7.07
C SER A 96 -29.92 17.54 6.51
N ARG A 97 -31.16 17.03 6.31
CA ARG A 97 -32.34 17.86 6.03
C ARG A 97 -33.29 17.83 7.21
#